data_AF-A0A180GQY5-F1
#
_entry.id   AF-A0A180GQY5-F1
#
_cell.length_a   1.000
_cell.length_b   1.000
_cell.length_c   1.000
_cell.angle_alpha   90.00
_cell.angle_beta   90.00
_cell.angle_gamma   90.00
#
_symmetry.space_group_name_H-M   'P 1'
#
loop_
_entity.id
_entity.type
_entity.pdbx_description
1 polymer ?
#
loop_
_entity_poly.entity_id
_entity_poly.type
_entity_poly.pdbx_seq_one_letter_code
_entity_poly.pdbx_strand_id
1 'polypeptide(L)'
;NYLSPVKNYEQEHYTQKINLLPEWTQGIADTISYITSLLPNYLSPVKNREEEHSTKKYYFLPEWTQELHDPKSGLSLSFRIWDQNNFASHIGNEARLSPLGLAIENKDSEYITKGLNKIIEEIFTNEPKGDLSSQTRIVAIAALFHLLHTNLKHIHIQVNDLIQSLILNKGNKFFLFDHEFQLLKSLRECWQPCYPDV
;
A
#
# COMPACT_ATOMS: atom_id res chain seq x y z
N ASN A 1 -21.62 -39.67 -39.07
CA ASN A 1 -22.56 -39.39 -37.95
C ASN A 1 -22.11 -40.11 -36.71
N TYR A 2 -21.44 -39.42 -35.79
CA TYR A 2 -21.54 -39.54 -34.33
C TYR A 2 -20.59 -38.48 -33.75
N LEU A 3 -21.13 -37.31 -33.45
CA LEU A 3 -20.49 -36.29 -32.61
C LEU A 3 -20.76 -36.70 -31.15
N SER A 4 -19.70 -36.92 -30.37
CA SER A 4 -19.79 -37.08 -28.91
C SER A 4 -19.67 -35.71 -28.22
N PRO A 5 -20.40 -35.48 -27.11
CA PRO A 5 -20.38 -34.20 -26.41
C PRO A 5 -19.15 -34.08 -25.50
N VAL A 6 -18.47 -32.93 -25.58
CA VAL A 6 -17.44 -32.50 -24.63
C VAL A 6 -18.13 -32.25 -23.28
N LYS A 7 -17.78 -33.03 -22.26
CA LYS A 7 -18.24 -32.82 -20.88
C LYS A 7 -17.43 -31.68 -20.25
N ASN A 8 -18.13 -30.66 -19.75
CA ASN A 8 -17.60 -29.61 -18.87
C ASN A 8 -17.05 -30.24 -17.58
N TYR A 9 -15.73 -30.33 -17.45
CA TYR A 9 -15.05 -30.76 -16.21
C TYR A 9 -14.62 -29.61 -15.31
N GLU A 10 -14.88 -28.35 -15.68
CA GLU A 10 -14.39 -27.18 -14.93
C GLU A 10 -15.41 -26.52 -13.99
N GLN A 11 -16.68 -26.95 -13.97
CA GLN A 11 -17.71 -26.31 -13.14
C GLN A 11 -17.92 -26.95 -11.76
N GLU A 12 -17.54 -28.21 -11.53
CA GLU A 12 -17.81 -28.90 -10.25
C GLU A 12 -16.74 -28.64 -9.16
N HIS A 13 -15.56 -28.14 -9.53
CA HIS A 13 -14.49 -27.88 -8.55
C HIS A 13 -14.58 -26.52 -7.85
N TYR A 14 -15.36 -25.58 -8.38
CA TYR A 14 -15.55 -24.26 -7.78
C TYR A 14 -16.67 -24.23 -6.73
N THR A 15 -17.67 -25.11 -6.83
CA THR A 15 -18.81 -25.11 -5.91
C THR A 15 -18.48 -25.72 -4.54
N GLN A 16 -17.47 -26.60 -4.46
CA GLN A 16 -17.06 -27.22 -3.19
C GLN A 16 -16.14 -26.33 -2.33
N LYS A 17 -15.52 -25.28 -2.87
CA LYS A 17 -14.60 -24.40 -2.12
C LYS A 17 -15.30 -23.24 -1.39
N ILE A 18 -16.60 -23.03 -1.59
CA ILE A 18 -17.35 -21.94 -0.95
C ILE A 18 -17.73 -22.27 0.51
N ASN A 19 -17.68 -23.53 0.94
CA ASN A 19 -18.13 -23.96 2.27
C ASN A 19 -17.05 -23.97 3.36
N LEU A 20 -15.90 -23.33 3.15
CA LEU A 20 -14.78 -23.31 4.12
C LEU A 20 -14.18 -21.91 4.31
N LEU A 21 -15.00 -20.86 4.27
CA LEU A 21 -14.55 -19.51 4.64
C LEU A 21 -14.85 -19.24 6.14
N PRO A 22 -13.89 -18.68 6.91
CA PRO A 22 -14.09 -18.40 8.33
C PRO A 22 -15.11 -17.27 8.55
N GLU A 23 -15.83 -17.28 9.69
CA GLU A 23 -16.98 -16.43 10.02
C GLU A 23 -16.81 -14.90 9.79
N TRP A 24 -15.59 -14.38 9.67
CA TRP A 24 -15.35 -12.97 9.33
C TRP A 24 -15.67 -12.61 7.86
N THR A 25 -15.83 -13.58 6.96
CA THR A 25 -16.19 -13.32 5.56
C THR A 25 -17.67 -13.02 5.37
N GLN A 26 -18.52 -13.40 6.33
CA GLN A 26 -19.96 -13.13 6.27
C GLN A 26 -20.23 -11.62 6.32
N GLY A 27 -19.48 -10.89 7.15
CA GLY A 27 -19.56 -9.43 7.23
C GLY A 27 -19.15 -8.70 5.94
N ILE A 28 -18.25 -9.31 5.14
CA ILE A 28 -17.83 -8.77 3.84
C ILE A 28 -18.93 -8.98 2.80
N ALA A 29 -19.55 -10.17 2.77
CA ALA A 29 -20.68 -10.45 1.88
C ALA A 29 -21.89 -9.55 2.17
N ASP A 30 -22.19 -9.31 3.44
CA ASP A 30 -23.27 -8.43 3.87
C ASP A 30 -22.98 -6.96 3.52
N THR A 31 -21.72 -6.53 3.62
CA THR A 31 -21.28 -5.18 3.22
C THR A 31 -21.39 -4.98 1.70
N ILE A 32 -21.00 -5.98 0.90
CA ILE A 32 -21.14 -5.94 -0.56
C ILE A 32 -22.62 -5.93 -0.96
N SER A 33 -23.45 -6.74 -0.30
CA SER A 33 -24.89 -6.77 -0.55
C SER A 33 -25.57 -5.44 -0.20
N TYR A 34 -25.18 -4.83 0.92
CA TYR A 34 -25.63 -3.50 1.34
C TYR A 34 -25.22 -2.41 0.33
N ILE A 35 -23.94 -2.37 -0.08
CA ILE A 35 -23.45 -1.45 -1.13
C ILE A 35 -24.21 -1.66 -2.45
N THR A 36 -24.49 -2.91 -2.82
CA THR A 36 -25.22 -3.24 -4.06
C THR A 36 -26.68 -2.81 -3.99
N SER A 37 -27.31 -2.92 -2.81
CA SER A 37 -28.69 -2.44 -2.57
C SER A 37 -28.82 -0.91 -2.56
N LEU A 38 -27.73 -0.18 -2.31
CA LEU A 38 -27.67 1.28 -2.34
C LEU A 38 -27.50 1.85 -3.76
N LEU A 39 -27.41 1.00 -4.78
CA LEU A 39 -27.34 1.41 -6.19
C LEU A 39 -28.65 1.13 -6.95
N PRO A 40 -29.73 1.90 -6.75
CA PRO A 40 -30.85 1.85 -7.68
C PRO A 40 -30.47 2.60 -8.96
N ASN A 41 -30.42 1.85 -10.07
CA ASN A 41 -30.52 2.30 -11.47
C ASN A 41 -29.28 2.85 -12.19
N TYR A 42 -28.19 2.06 -12.32
CA TYR A 42 -27.16 2.34 -13.33
C TYR A 42 -27.10 1.38 -14.52
N LEU A 43 -28.05 0.45 -14.65
CA LEU A 43 -28.16 -0.40 -15.83
C LEU A 43 -29.59 -0.39 -16.38
N SER A 44 -30.00 0.74 -16.97
CA SER A 44 -31.04 0.70 -18.01
C SER A 44 -30.37 0.65 -19.38
N PRO A 45 -30.88 -0.15 -20.33
CA PRO A 45 -30.32 -0.22 -21.68
C PRO A 45 -30.70 1.06 -22.43
N VAL A 46 -29.73 1.97 -22.60
CA VAL A 46 -29.90 3.18 -23.41
C VAL A 46 -29.96 2.77 -24.88
N LYS A 47 -31.15 2.94 -25.47
CA LYS A 47 -31.36 2.92 -26.92
C LYS A 47 -30.58 4.07 -27.56
N ASN A 48 -29.88 3.74 -28.65
CA ASN A 48 -29.14 4.62 -29.54
C ASN A 48 -29.81 5.98 -29.75
N ARG A 49 -29.10 7.06 -29.40
CA ARG A 49 -29.23 8.37 -30.05
C ARG A 49 -27.86 9.04 -30.05
N GLU A 50 -27.41 9.37 -31.25
CA GLU A 50 -26.15 10.03 -31.58
C GLU A 50 -26.16 11.48 -31.09
N GLU A 51 -25.49 11.80 -29.98
CA GLU A 51 -25.15 13.20 -29.65
C GLU A 51 -23.74 13.26 -29.00
N GLU A 52 -22.82 13.87 -29.76
CA GLU A 52 -21.56 14.52 -29.38
C GLU A 52 -20.73 13.94 -28.20
N HIS A 53 -19.77 13.07 -28.56
CA HIS A 53 -18.76 12.53 -27.66
C HIS A 53 -17.72 13.58 -27.23
N SER A 54 -18.03 14.38 -26.20
CA SER A 54 -17.01 14.90 -25.30
C SER A 54 -16.58 13.76 -24.36
N THR A 55 -15.59 12.97 -24.79
CA THR A 55 -15.04 11.90 -23.96
C THR A 55 -14.29 12.53 -22.78
N LYS A 56 -14.96 12.68 -21.63
CA LYS A 56 -14.28 12.90 -20.36
C LYS A 56 -13.29 11.77 -20.14
N LYS A 57 -12.00 12.05 -20.37
CA LYS A 57 -10.90 11.15 -20.03
C LYS A 57 -10.86 11.07 -18.51
N TYR A 58 -11.34 9.97 -17.95
CA TYR A 58 -11.11 9.65 -16.54
C TYR A 58 -9.64 9.26 -16.41
N TYR A 59 -8.82 10.13 -15.85
CA TYR A 59 -7.44 9.80 -15.51
C TYR A 59 -7.47 8.96 -14.24
N PHE A 60 -7.13 7.69 -14.35
CA PHE A 60 -6.83 6.86 -13.19
C PHE A 60 -5.54 7.42 -12.57
N LEU A 61 -5.65 8.01 -11.38
CA LEU A 61 -4.50 8.48 -10.64
C LEU A 61 -3.84 7.28 -9.94
N PRO A 62 -2.51 7.12 -10.04
CA PRO A 62 -1.80 6.08 -9.31
C PRO A 62 -2.04 6.20 -7.79
N GLU A 63 -2.07 5.09 -7.08
CA GLU A 63 -2.42 5.01 -5.66
C GLU A 63 -1.55 5.92 -4.78
N TRP A 64 -0.25 6.01 -5.11
CA TRP A 64 0.72 6.83 -4.37
C TRP A 64 0.45 8.34 -4.47
N THR A 65 -0.30 8.80 -5.48
CA THR A 65 -0.56 10.25 -5.64
C THR A 65 -1.43 10.81 -4.52
N GLN A 66 -2.27 9.97 -3.89
CA GLN A 66 -3.04 10.39 -2.72
C GLN A 66 -2.12 10.92 -1.61
N GLU A 67 -0.97 10.27 -1.41
CA GLU A 67 -0.01 10.62 -0.36
C GLU A 67 0.63 12.00 -0.60
N LEU A 68 0.64 12.48 -1.85
CA LEU A 68 1.06 13.85 -2.18
C LEU A 68 -0.02 14.88 -1.83
N HIS A 69 -1.28 14.54 -2.03
CA HIS A 69 -2.40 15.48 -1.98
C HIS A 69 -3.00 15.62 -0.58
N ASP A 70 -3.00 14.55 0.21
CA ASP A 70 -3.52 14.55 1.59
C ASP A 70 -2.56 13.86 2.58
N PRO A 71 -1.33 14.37 2.74
CA PRO A 71 -0.32 13.74 3.59
C PRO A 71 -0.66 13.75 5.09
N LYS A 72 -1.63 14.58 5.52
CA LYS A 72 -2.03 14.70 6.93
C LYS A 72 -2.94 13.56 7.38
N SER A 73 -3.68 12.96 6.46
CA SER A 73 -4.47 11.74 6.72
C SER A 73 -3.59 10.49 6.89
N GLY A 74 -2.28 10.64 6.70
CA GLY A 74 -1.31 9.56 6.72
C GLY A 74 -1.45 8.65 5.50
N LEU A 75 -0.73 7.54 5.52
CA LEU A 75 -0.71 6.57 4.42
C LEU A 75 -2.12 6.04 4.12
N SER A 76 -2.47 5.88 2.85
CA SER A 76 -3.69 5.19 2.45
C SER A 76 -3.64 3.68 2.76
N LEU A 77 -4.79 3.01 2.67
CA LEU A 77 -4.92 1.59 3.01
C LEU A 77 -3.98 0.71 2.15
N SER A 78 -3.79 1.05 0.87
CA SER A 78 -2.90 0.31 -0.04
C SER A 78 -1.43 0.37 0.39
N PHE A 79 -1.01 1.42 1.10
CA PHE A 79 0.34 1.49 1.67
C PHE A 79 0.44 0.91 3.07
N ARG A 80 -0.68 0.77 3.81
CA ARG A 80 -0.70 0.17 5.16
C ARG A 80 -0.81 -1.35 5.17
N ILE A 81 -1.31 -1.98 4.10
CA ILE A 81 -1.48 -3.43 4.03
C ILE A 81 -0.31 -4.08 3.27
N TRP A 82 0.35 -5.05 3.92
CA TRP A 82 1.42 -5.86 3.31
C TRP A 82 0.84 -6.99 2.47
N ASP A 83 0.38 -6.68 1.25
CA ASP A 83 -0.02 -7.71 0.28
C ASP A 83 0.42 -7.38 -1.16
N GLN A 84 0.34 -8.38 -2.03
CA GLN A 84 0.80 -8.34 -3.42
C GLN A 84 -0.02 -7.44 -4.34
N ASN A 85 -1.25 -7.06 -3.95
CA ASN A 85 -2.05 -6.08 -4.68
C ASN A 85 -1.86 -4.66 -4.13
N ASN A 86 -1.13 -4.53 -3.03
CA ASN A 86 -0.92 -3.31 -2.26
C ASN A 86 0.59 -3.06 -2.11
N PHE A 87 1.07 -2.82 -0.89
CA PHE A 87 2.43 -2.35 -0.65
C PHE A 87 3.53 -3.29 -1.15
N ALA A 88 3.34 -4.62 -1.10
CA ALA A 88 4.39 -5.57 -1.49
C ALA A 88 4.77 -5.43 -2.98
N SER A 89 3.81 -5.11 -3.84
CA SER A 89 4.09 -4.83 -5.25
C SER A 89 4.89 -3.54 -5.43
N HIS A 90 4.54 -2.47 -4.71
CA HIS A 90 5.21 -1.18 -4.83
C HIS A 90 6.67 -1.25 -4.36
N ILE A 91 6.93 -1.89 -3.22
CA ILE A 91 8.30 -2.03 -2.70
C ILE A 91 9.13 -3.02 -3.53
N GLY A 92 8.52 -4.09 -4.04
CA GLY A 92 9.20 -5.07 -4.89
C GLY A 92 9.62 -4.53 -6.26
N ASN A 93 8.84 -3.60 -6.82
CA ASN A 93 9.09 -2.97 -8.12
C ASN A 93 10.08 -1.79 -8.08
N GLU A 94 10.40 -1.27 -6.89
CA GLU A 94 11.38 -0.21 -6.74
C GLU A 94 12.76 -0.83 -6.51
N ALA A 95 13.70 -0.62 -7.43
CA ALA A 95 14.97 -1.36 -7.46
C ALA A 95 15.86 -1.15 -6.21
N ARG A 96 15.83 0.02 -5.58
CA ARG A 96 16.61 0.34 -4.36
C ARG A 96 15.97 -0.25 -3.11
N LEU A 97 14.64 -0.34 -3.08
CA LEU A 97 13.87 -0.80 -1.95
C LEU A 97 13.52 -2.29 -2.03
N SER A 98 13.57 -2.91 -3.22
CA SER A 98 13.25 -4.32 -3.42
C SER A 98 14.04 -5.26 -2.49
N PRO A 99 15.37 -5.09 -2.29
CA PRO A 99 16.10 -5.87 -1.29
C PRO A 99 15.59 -5.68 0.15
N LEU A 100 15.21 -4.45 0.51
CA LEU A 100 14.62 -4.16 1.82
C LEU A 100 13.24 -4.80 1.95
N GLY A 101 12.42 -4.77 0.89
CA GLY A 101 11.11 -5.42 0.84
C GLY A 101 11.22 -6.93 1.07
N LEU A 102 12.15 -7.59 0.38
CA LEU A 102 12.45 -9.01 0.60
C LEU A 102 12.93 -9.29 2.03
N ALA A 103 13.75 -8.42 2.61
CA ALA A 103 14.20 -8.59 3.99
C ALA A 103 13.05 -8.44 5.00
N ILE A 104 12.12 -7.50 4.77
CA ILE A 104 10.92 -7.34 5.60
C ILE A 104 10.03 -8.58 5.50
N GLU A 105 9.76 -9.06 4.27
CA GLU A 105 8.93 -10.24 4.03
C GLU A 105 9.51 -11.50 4.71
N ASN A 106 10.82 -11.69 4.62
CA ASN A 106 11.54 -12.81 5.22
C ASN A 106 11.87 -12.63 6.71
N LYS A 107 11.52 -11.47 7.30
CA LYS A 107 11.88 -11.10 8.69
C LYS A 107 13.40 -11.16 8.95
N ASP A 108 14.20 -10.83 7.95
CA ASP A 108 15.66 -10.78 8.05
C ASP A 108 16.09 -9.51 8.81
N SER A 109 16.08 -9.62 10.14
CA SER A 109 16.42 -8.52 11.03
C SER A 109 17.85 -8.02 10.87
N GLU A 110 18.78 -8.89 10.48
CA GLU A 110 20.19 -8.53 10.30
C GLU A 110 20.36 -7.61 9.09
N TYR A 111 19.76 -7.97 7.96
CA TYR A 111 19.77 -7.14 6.76
C TYR A 111 19.08 -5.79 7.03
N ILE A 112 17.90 -5.81 7.66
CA ILE A 112 17.16 -4.57 7.98
C ILE A 112 18.03 -3.66 8.84
N THR A 113 18.61 -4.18 9.92
CA THR A 113 19.38 -3.37 10.88
C THR A 113 20.61 -2.74 10.22
N LYS A 114 21.33 -3.50 9.38
CA LYS A 114 22.56 -3.05 8.71
C LYS A 114 22.28 -2.16 7.50
N GLY A 115 21.19 -2.40 6.77
CA GLY A 115 20.90 -1.77 5.49
C GLY A 115 19.99 -0.55 5.55
N LEU A 116 19.09 -0.49 6.53
CA LEU A 116 18.01 0.51 6.57
C LEU A 116 18.53 1.95 6.52
N ASN A 117 19.44 2.30 7.43
CA ASN A 117 19.94 3.68 7.51
C ASN A 117 20.58 4.10 6.18
N LYS A 118 21.41 3.24 5.58
CA LYS A 118 22.07 3.53 4.31
C LYS A 118 21.06 3.81 3.19
N ILE A 119 20.04 2.94 3.04
CA ILE A 119 19.03 3.06 1.99
C ILE A 119 18.21 4.35 2.17
N ILE A 120 17.76 4.61 3.39
CA ILE A 120 16.91 5.77 3.68
C ILE A 120 17.71 7.07 3.59
N GLU A 121 18.93 7.10 4.11
CA GLU A 121 19.81 8.26 3.96
C GLU A 121 20.05 8.57 2.48
N GLU A 122 20.32 7.57 1.66
CA GLU A 122 20.49 7.74 0.21
C GLU A 122 19.26 8.33 -0.48
N ILE A 123 18.05 7.85 -0.13
CA ILE A 123 16.80 8.33 -0.72
C ILE A 123 16.48 9.77 -0.32
N PHE A 124 16.79 10.15 0.92
CA PHE A 124 16.41 11.45 1.49
C PHE A 124 17.56 12.45 1.61
N THR A 125 18.74 12.17 1.03
CA THR A 125 19.90 13.09 1.07
C THR A 125 19.60 14.43 0.40
N ASN A 126 20.22 15.51 0.93
CA ASN A 126 20.01 16.90 0.48
C ASN A 126 20.35 17.16 -1.00
N GLU A 127 21.22 16.33 -1.57
CA GLU A 127 21.42 16.24 -3.01
C GLU A 127 20.70 14.98 -3.52
N PRO A 128 19.42 15.09 -3.94
CA PRO A 128 18.69 13.92 -4.43
C PRO A 128 19.43 13.38 -5.64
N LYS A 129 19.76 12.09 -5.63
CA LYS A 129 20.19 11.40 -6.85
C LYS A 129 19.11 11.62 -7.90
N GLY A 130 19.48 12.16 -9.07
CA GLY A 130 18.54 12.71 -10.05
C GLY A 130 17.51 11.73 -10.64
N ASP A 131 17.54 10.47 -10.22
CA ASP A 131 16.67 9.38 -10.63
C ASP A 131 15.71 8.91 -9.51
N LEU A 132 15.54 9.69 -8.44
CA LEU A 132 14.57 9.41 -7.38
C LEU A 132 13.21 10.05 -7.70
N SER A 133 12.20 9.20 -7.89
CA SER A 133 10.82 9.64 -8.08
C SER A 133 10.11 9.93 -6.76
N SER A 134 9.05 10.74 -6.78
CA SER A 134 8.17 10.92 -5.62
C SER A 134 7.56 9.59 -5.15
N GLN A 135 7.24 8.68 -6.09
CA GLN A 135 6.77 7.35 -5.76
C GLN A 135 7.80 6.57 -4.94
N THR A 136 9.07 6.54 -5.34
CA THR A 136 10.15 5.89 -4.57
C THR A 136 10.20 6.41 -3.14
N ARG A 137 10.10 7.73 -2.96
CA ARG A 137 10.18 8.37 -1.64
C ARG A 137 8.96 8.05 -0.77
N ILE A 138 7.76 8.01 -1.35
CA ILE A 138 6.54 7.55 -0.66
C ILE A 138 6.66 6.08 -0.25
N VAL A 139 7.12 5.21 -1.16
CA VAL A 139 7.32 3.78 -0.88
C VAL A 139 8.34 3.59 0.25
N ALA A 140 9.39 4.41 0.31
CA ALA A 140 10.34 4.40 1.41
C ALA A 140 9.70 4.80 2.75
N ILE A 141 8.84 5.84 2.77
CA ILE A 141 8.08 6.22 3.97
C ILE A 141 7.14 5.10 4.41
N ALA A 142 6.44 4.47 3.47
CA ALA A 142 5.58 3.32 3.77
C ALA A 142 6.39 2.11 4.28
N ALA A 143 7.61 1.89 3.81
CA ALA A 143 8.49 0.87 4.37
C ALA A 143 8.81 1.15 5.85
N LEU A 144 9.07 2.42 6.20
CA LEU A 144 9.27 2.83 7.60
C LEU A 144 8.01 2.58 8.44
N PHE A 145 6.81 2.82 7.89
CA PHE A 145 5.55 2.47 8.55
C PHE A 145 5.47 0.98 8.88
N HIS A 146 5.73 0.09 7.91
CA HIS A 146 5.70 -1.36 8.17
C HIS A 146 6.75 -1.79 9.19
N LEU A 147 7.95 -1.22 9.14
CA LEU A 147 9.02 -1.50 10.08
C LEU A 147 8.72 -1.03 11.52
N LEU A 148 7.99 0.08 11.68
CA LEU A 148 7.46 0.53 12.98
C LEU A 148 6.43 -0.44 13.54
N HIS A 149 5.69 -1.15 12.71
CA HIS A 149 4.62 -2.07 13.14
C HIS A 149 5.09 -3.52 13.28
N THR A 150 6.40 -3.78 13.21
CA THR A 150 6.95 -5.12 13.49
C THR A 150 6.95 -5.42 15.00
N ASN A 151 6.99 -6.70 15.34
CA ASN A 151 7.19 -7.15 16.72
C ASN A 151 8.67 -7.13 17.16
N LEU A 152 9.59 -6.66 16.31
CA LEU A 152 11.03 -6.65 16.56
C LEU A 152 11.44 -5.32 17.22
N LYS A 153 11.51 -5.31 18.56
CA LYS A 153 11.78 -4.10 19.36
C LYS A 153 13.00 -3.29 18.90
N HIS A 154 14.10 -3.95 18.53
CA HIS A 154 15.32 -3.26 18.10
C HIS A 154 15.14 -2.54 16.76
N ILE A 155 14.40 -3.14 15.81
CA ILE A 155 14.03 -2.51 14.54
C ILE A 155 13.13 -1.31 14.80
N HIS A 156 12.10 -1.48 15.64
CA HIS A 156 11.20 -0.39 16.01
C HIS A 156 11.98 0.83 16.55
N ILE A 157 12.90 0.62 17.50
CA ILE A 157 13.72 1.69 18.08
C ILE A 157 14.55 2.37 16.98
N GLN A 158 15.27 1.60 16.17
CA GLN A 158 16.10 2.12 15.08
C GLN A 158 15.28 2.96 14.08
N VAL A 159 14.10 2.46 13.68
CA VAL A 159 13.23 3.13 12.71
C VAL A 159 12.67 4.42 13.29
N ASN A 160 12.24 4.40 14.56
CA ASN A 160 11.75 5.60 15.23
C ASN A 160 12.85 6.67 15.36
N ASP A 161 14.09 6.28 15.68
CA ASP A 161 15.24 7.18 15.73
C ASP A 161 15.60 7.75 14.35
N LEU A 162 15.49 6.91 13.30
CA LEU A 162 15.70 7.34 11.92
C LEU A 162 14.64 8.36 11.48
N ILE A 163 13.36 8.11 11.78
CA ILE A 163 12.27 9.07 11.52
C ILE A 163 12.51 10.37 12.31
N GLN A 164 12.97 10.31 13.56
CA GLN A 164 13.37 11.52 14.30
C GLN A 164 14.46 12.30 13.56
N SER A 165 15.49 11.60 13.10
CA SER A 165 16.62 12.19 12.41
C SER A 165 16.18 12.91 11.12
N LEU A 166 15.31 12.27 10.34
CA LEU A 166 14.72 12.85 9.13
C LEU A 166 13.90 14.12 9.43
N ILE A 167 13.02 14.09 10.44
CA ILE A 167 12.16 15.22 10.81
C ILE A 167 12.96 16.37 11.40
N LEU A 168 13.89 16.09 12.32
CA LEU A 168 14.71 17.12 12.96
C LEU A 168 15.74 17.71 12.00
N ASN A 169 16.15 16.93 10.99
CA ASN A 169 17.09 17.28 9.93
C ASN A 169 18.31 18.07 10.44
N LYS A 170 18.92 17.63 11.55
CA LYS A 170 20.03 18.36 12.18
C LYS A 170 21.21 18.46 11.21
N GLY A 171 21.60 19.70 10.91
CA GLY A 171 22.70 19.98 9.98
C GLY A 171 22.31 19.88 8.50
N ASN A 172 21.02 19.90 8.16
CA ASN A 172 20.51 19.91 6.79
C ASN A 172 21.07 18.76 5.92
N LYS A 173 21.20 17.58 6.53
CA LYS A 173 21.71 16.37 5.86
C LYS A 173 20.68 15.80 4.90
N PHE A 174 19.41 15.98 5.21
CA PHE A 174 18.29 15.48 4.45
C PHE A 174 17.57 16.60 3.71
N PHE A 175 16.88 16.23 2.64
CA PHE A 175 15.90 17.05 1.98
C PHE A 175 14.58 16.28 1.98
N LEU A 176 13.53 16.94 2.46
CA LEU A 176 12.16 16.43 2.49
C LEU A 176 11.27 17.47 1.80
N PHE A 177 10.37 17.00 0.94
CA PHE A 177 9.26 17.82 0.49
C PHE A 177 8.24 17.97 1.63
N ASP A 178 7.41 19.02 1.55
CA ASP A 178 6.41 19.31 2.60
C ASP A 178 5.49 18.11 2.87
N HIS A 179 5.03 17.42 1.83
CA HIS A 179 4.14 16.26 1.96
C HIS A 179 4.81 15.08 2.69
N GLU A 180 6.10 14.84 2.43
CA GLU A 180 6.87 13.77 3.06
C GLU A 180 7.10 14.06 4.54
N PHE A 181 7.41 15.32 4.86
CA PHE A 181 7.54 15.76 6.24
C PHE A 181 6.23 15.58 7.02
N GLN A 182 5.08 15.91 6.42
CA GLN A 182 3.77 15.71 7.03
C GLN A 182 3.44 14.22 7.20
N LEU A 183 3.72 13.38 6.19
CA LEU A 183 3.57 11.92 6.31
C LEU A 183 4.42 11.38 7.46
N LEU A 184 5.71 11.69 7.52
CA LEU A 184 6.60 11.24 8.59
C LEU A 184 6.13 11.66 9.99
N LYS A 185 5.52 12.86 10.12
CA LYS A 185 4.87 13.27 11.37
C LYS A 185 3.64 12.42 11.69
N SER A 186 2.75 12.20 10.71
CA SER A 186 1.55 11.38 10.91
C SER A 186 1.88 9.94 11.35
N LEU A 187 2.96 9.36 10.81
CA LEU A 187 3.45 8.03 11.18
C LEU A 187 3.76 7.93 12.68
N ARG A 188 4.23 9.03 13.29
CA ARG A 188 4.54 9.09 14.72
C ARG A 188 3.33 9.40 15.59
N GLU A 189 2.43 10.25 15.11
CA GLU A 189 1.25 10.67 15.85
C GLU A 189 0.20 9.55 15.92
N CYS A 190 0.09 8.73 14.87
CA CYS A 190 -0.72 7.51 14.88
C CYS A 190 -0.16 6.39 15.76
N TRP A 191 0.99 6.60 16.42
CA TRP A 191 1.51 5.69 17.44
C TRP A 191 0.85 6.01 18.80
N GLN A 192 -0.43 5.69 18.91
CA GLN A 192 -0.96 5.17 20.17
C GLN A 192 -1.19 3.68 19.96
N PRO A 193 -0.64 2.80 20.81
CA PRO A 193 -0.90 1.37 20.68
C PRO A 193 -2.40 1.15 20.89
N CYS A 194 -3.13 0.84 19.82
CA CYS A 194 -4.42 0.18 19.91
C CYS A 194 -4.20 -1.29 20.32
N TYR A 195 -3.58 -1.52 21.47
CA TYR A 195 -3.57 -2.80 22.15
C TYR A 195 -3.91 -2.53 23.62
N PRO A 196 -5.04 -3.01 24.13
CA PRO A 196 -5.25 -3.03 25.57
C PRO A 196 -4.18 -3.97 26.15
N ASP A 197 -3.59 -3.57 27.27
CA ASP A 197 -2.75 -4.45 28.09
C ASP A 197 -3.54 -5.75 28.35
N VAL A 198 -3.02 -6.88 27.87
CA VAL A 198 -3.51 -8.23 28.18
C VAL A 198 -2.49 -8.94 29.07
#